data_AF-A0A6M4A488-F1
#
_entry.id   AF-A0A6M4A488-F1
#
_cell.length_a   1.000
_cell.length_b   1.000
_cell.length_c   1.000
_cell.angle_alpha   90.00
_cell.angle_beta   90.00
_cell.angle_gamma   90.00
#
_symmetry.space_group_name_H-M   'P 1'
#
loop_
_entity.id
_entity.type
_entity.pdbx_description
1 polymer ?
#
loop_
_entity_poly.entity_id
_entity_poly.type
_entity_poly.pdbx_seq_one_letter_code
_entity_poly.pdbx_strand_id
1 'polypeptide(L)'
;MKHLPLAKLSLPLCLLLCLFKVTAQAQPSAGLEAKFSCSVVRQEDGDGERLTYADQALIQIEGTQIKSLQWESSLFRSSHGYECSIDSSDEPLAEVTEKGWRISLTDAAAARQRRGYDTARSSQCSIRLERDGEQLRIKPSCPSLCGSRNNFSALTVNLQTGICHYDE
;
A
#
# COMPACT_ATOMS: atom_id res chain seq x y z
N MET A 1 11.86 -47.13 71.45
CA MET A 1 13.17 -47.14 70.75
C MET A 1 12.86 -47.10 69.25
N LYS A 2 13.06 -45.94 68.59
CA LYS A 2 14.12 -45.68 67.58
C LYS A 2 14.03 -46.68 66.40
N HIS A 3 13.79 -46.32 65.12
CA HIS A 3 14.41 -45.28 64.29
C HIS A 3 13.56 -44.91 63.05
N LEU A 4 13.68 -43.65 62.59
CA LEU A 4 13.40 -43.20 61.22
C LEU A 4 14.43 -43.76 60.21
N PRO A 5 14.09 -43.79 58.90
CA PRO A 5 14.69 -42.82 57.95
C PRO A 5 13.62 -42.24 56.98
N LEU A 6 13.50 -40.93 56.82
CA LEU A 6 14.28 -39.98 56.01
C LEU A 6 14.11 -40.12 54.47
N ALA A 7 13.60 -39.03 53.90
CA ALA A 7 13.74 -38.52 52.52
C ALA A 7 12.90 -39.15 51.40
N LYS A 8 11.99 -38.32 50.84
CA LYS A 8 12.21 -37.70 49.52
C LYS A 8 11.29 -36.50 49.33
N LEU A 9 11.91 -35.32 49.25
CA LEU A 9 11.32 -34.11 48.69
C LEU A 9 10.90 -34.36 47.24
N SER A 10 9.71 -33.93 46.87
CA SER A 10 9.39 -33.52 45.51
C SER A 10 8.36 -32.40 45.56
N LEU A 11 8.84 -31.16 45.50
CA LEU A 11 8.02 -29.97 45.24
C LEU A 11 7.63 -29.98 43.75
N PRO A 12 6.34 -29.92 43.38
CA PRO A 12 5.98 -29.55 42.02
C PRO A 12 5.99 -28.02 41.92
N LEU A 13 7.12 -27.50 41.42
CA LEU A 13 7.26 -26.13 40.92
C LEU A 13 6.49 -26.05 39.59
N CYS A 14 5.17 -25.83 39.63
CA CYS A 14 4.35 -25.76 38.42
C CYS A 14 3.24 -24.71 38.52
N LEU A 15 3.58 -23.49 38.94
CA LEU A 15 2.62 -22.39 39.10
C LEU A 15 3.27 -21.04 38.78
N LEU A 16 3.79 -20.88 37.55
CA LEU A 16 4.33 -19.59 37.10
C LEU A 16 4.36 -19.41 35.56
N LEU A 17 3.29 -19.80 34.86
CA LEU A 17 3.19 -19.63 33.40
C LEU A 17 1.91 -18.91 32.90
N CYS A 18 1.09 -18.31 33.78
CA CYS A 18 -0.19 -17.71 33.37
C CYS A 18 -0.21 -16.17 33.26
N LEU A 19 0.93 -15.51 33.00
CA LEU A 19 0.98 -14.03 32.92
C LEU A 19 1.52 -13.45 31.61
N PHE A 20 1.56 -14.23 30.51
CA PHE A 20 1.64 -13.63 29.17
C PHE A 20 0.22 -13.41 28.64
N LYS A 21 -0.46 -12.39 29.19
CA LYS A 21 -1.50 -11.70 28.40
C LYS A 21 -0.76 -10.92 27.32
N VAL A 22 -0.49 -11.59 26.20
CA VAL A 22 -0.24 -10.92 24.93
C VAL A 22 -1.49 -10.09 24.68
N THR A 23 -1.40 -8.79 24.95
CA THR A 23 -2.35 -7.83 24.43
C THR A 23 -2.16 -7.83 22.92
N ALA A 24 -2.84 -8.75 22.24
CA ALA A 24 -3.15 -8.57 20.83
C ALA A 24 -4.00 -7.29 20.78
N GLN A 25 -3.34 -6.15 20.57
CA GLN A 25 -4.03 -4.97 20.10
C GLN A 25 -4.59 -5.37 18.75
N ALA A 26 -5.88 -5.73 18.73
CA ALA A 26 -6.67 -5.75 17.53
C ALA A 26 -6.54 -4.35 16.93
N GLN A 27 -5.71 -4.22 15.89
CA GLN A 27 -5.67 -3.01 15.08
C GLN A 27 -7.10 -2.79 14.59
N PRO A 28 -7.69 -1.60 14.76
CA PRO A 28 -8.97 -1.35 14.15
C PRO A 28 -8.77 -1.54 12.64
N SER A 29 -9.39 -2.59 12.10
CA SER A 29 -9.72 -2.73 10.68
C SER A 29 -10.75 -1.64 10.34
N ALA A 30 -10.36 -0.39 10.53
CA ALA A 30 -11.07 0.78 10.10
C ALA A 30 -10.78 0.93 8.60
N GLY A 31 -11.84 1.12 7.82
CA GLY A 31 -11.70 1.32 6.39
C GLY A 31 -10.74 2.46 6.04
N LEU A 32 -10.29 2.45 4.79
CA LEU A 32 -9.61 3.57 4.19
C LEU A 32 -10.63 4.37 3.38
N GLU A 33 -10.64 5.68 3.60
CA GLU A 33 -11.18 6.63 2.64
C GLU A 33 -10.08 7.67 2.37
N ALA A 34 -9.66 7.76 1.12
CA ALA A 34 -8.66 8.71 0.68
C ALA A 34 -9.13 9.38 -0.61
N LYS A 35 -9.09 10.71 -0.61
CA LYS A 35 -9.33 11.53 -1.79
C LYS A 35 -8.26 12.61 -1.85
N PHE A 36 -7.49 12.64 -2.93
CA PHE A 36 -6.39 13.59 -3.08
C PHE A 36 -6.18 14.00 -4.53
N SER A 37 -5.55 15.17 -4.70
CA SER A 37 -5.09 15.71 -5.96
C SER A 37 -3.79 16.46 -5.71
N CYS A 38 -2.69 15.90 -6.18
CA CYS A 38 -1.34 16.30 -5.86
C CYS A 38 -0.62 16.69 -7.15
N SER A 39 0.19 17.74 -7.15
CA SER A 39 1.09 18.02 -8.26
C SER A 39 2.40 18.62 -7.79
N VAL A 40 3.51 18.25 -8.45
CA VAL A 40 4.82 18.85 -8.20
C VAL A 40 5.56 19.09 -9.50
N VAL A 41 6.27 20.22 -9.55
CA VAL A 41 7.15 20.58 -10.66
C VAL A 41 8.60 20.29 -10.25
N ARG A 42 9.32 19.51 -11.06
CA ARG A 42 10.73 19.15 -10.89
C ARG A 42 11.54 19.57 -12.13
N GLN A 43 12.82 19.88 -11.97
CA GLN A 43 13.77 20.07 -13.10
C GLN A 43 14.70 18.85 -13.12
N GLU A 44 14.24 17.73 -13.69
CA GLU A 44 14.98 16.45 -13.55
C GLU A 44 14.79 15.54 -14.77
N ASP A 45 15.00 16.05 -15.96
CA ASP A 45 15.55 15.18 -16.99
C ASP A 45 16.99 15.57 -17.32
N GLY A 46 17.68 14.71 -18.07
CA GLY A 46 19.08 14.95 -18.44
C GLY A 46 19.30 16.20 -19.30
N ASP A 47 18.23 16.78 -19.86
CA ASP A 47 18.25 17.91 -20.77
C ASP A 47 17.80 19.23 -20.10
N GLY A 48 17.46 19.19 -18.80
CA GLY A 48 17.01 20.34 -18.03
C GLY A 48 15.53 20.71 -18.24
N GLU A 49 14.72 19.82 -18.81
CA GLU A 49 13.29 20.03 -18.96
C GLU A 49 12.56 20.02 -17.61
N ARG A 50 11.54 20.87 -17.55
CA ARG A 50 10.60 20.90 -16.45
C ARG A 50 9.63 19.72 -16.56
N LEU A 51 9.65 18.85 -15.57
CA LEU A 51 8.70 17.75 -15.39
C LEU A 51 7.63 18.17 -14.40
N THR A 52 6.36 17.96 -14.75
CA THR A 52 5.24 18.11 -13.82
C THR A 52 4.65 16.74 -13.57
N TYR A 53 4.72 16.28 -12.34
CA TYR A 53 4.01 15.10 -11.86
C TYR A 53 2.66 15.54 -11.31
N ALA A 54 1.60 14.81 -11.64
CA ALA A 54 0.27 15.04 -11.13
C ALA A 54 -0.45 13.71 -10.84
N ASP A 55 -0.99 13.57 -9.63
CA ASP A 55 -1.67 12.37 -9.17
C ASP A 55 -3.00 12.75 -8.53
N GLN A 56 -4.08 12.11 -8.97
CA GLN A 56 -5.40 12.27 -8.37
C GLN A 56 -6.03 10.92 -8.09
N ALA A 57 -6.59 10.72 -6.90
CA ALA A 57 -7.21 9.46 -6.57
C ALA A 57 -8.44 9.58 -5.67
N LEU A 58 -9.31 8.58 -5.81
CA LEU A 58 -10.37 8.20 -4.90
C LEU A 58 -10.20 6.72 -4.55
N ILE A 59 -9.87 6.44 -3.29
CA ILE A 59 -9.63 5.10 -2.78
C ILE A 59 -10.52 4.87 -1.56
N GLN A 60 -11.40 3.88 -1.64
CA GLN A 60 -12.25 3.45 -0.54
C GLN A 60 -12.16 1.94 -0.35
N ILE A 61 -11.73 1.50 0.84
CA ILE A 61 -11.52 0.09 1.18
C ILE A 61 -12.13 -0.20 2.54
N GLU A 62 -12.89 -1.29 2.65
CA GLU A 62 -13.42 -1.83 3.91
C GLU A 62 -12.93 -3.27 4.10
N GLY A 63 -12.00 -3.48 5.03
CA GLY A 63 -11.35 -4.79 5.17
C GLY A 63 -10.61 -5.17 3.89
N THR A 64 -11.04 -6.25 3.24
CA THR A 64 -10.53 -6.71 1.93
C THR A 64 -11.40 -6.26 0.75
N GLN A 65 -12.50 -5.56 0.99
CA GLN A 65 -13.40 -5.11 -0.06
C GLN A 65 -13.00 -3.72 -0.56
N ILE A 66 -12.70 -3.61 -1.85
CA ILE A 66 -12.55 -2.31 -2.53
C ILE A 66 -13.94 -1.82 -2.89
N LYS A 67 -14.34 -0.66 -2.35
CA LYS A 67 -15.62 0.01 -2.67
C LYS A 67 -15.46 0.95 -3.85
N SER A 68 -14.34 1.67 -3.89
CA SER A 68 -13.95 2.55 -4.98
C SER A 68 -12.44 2.52 -5.15
N LEU A 69 -11.98 2.42 -6.39
CA LEU A 69 -10.60 2.66 -6.78
C LEU A 69 -10.62 3.40 -8.11
N GLN A 70 -10.08 4.61 -8.09
CA GLN A 70 -9.71 5.37 -9.26
C GLN A 70 -8.45 6.15 -8.88
N TRP A 71 -7.36 5.94 -9.60
CA TRP A 71 -6.16 6.74 -9.47
C TRP A 71 -5.62 7.03 -10.86
N GLU A 72 -5.47 8.30 -11.16
CA GLU A 72 -4.87 8.82 -12.38
C GLU A 72 -3.54 9.49 -12.03
N SER A 73 -2.51 9.16 -12.80
CA SER A 73 -1.15 9.64 -12.63
C SER A 73 -0.64 10.15 -13.96
N SER A 74 -0.14 11.38 -13.98
CA SER A 74 0.28 12.06 -15.18
C SER A 74 1.68 12.63 -15.02
N LEU A 75 2.48 12.49 -16.07
CA LEU A 75 3.78 13.13 -16.22
C LEU A 75 3.75 14.05 -17.44
N PHE A 76 3.81 15.36 -17.20
CA PHE A 76 3.85 16.37 -18.25
C PHE A 76 5.26 16.92 -18.45
N ARG A 77 5.62 17.11 -19.71
CA ARG A 77 6.78 17.83 -20.21
C ARG A 77 6.31 19.04 -21.02
N SER A 78 7.25 19.88 -21.44
CA SER A 78 6.99 21.06 -22.26
C SER A 78 6.21 20.76 -23.55
N SER A 79 6.46 19.60 -24.16
CA SER A 79 5.98 19.25 -25.51
C SER A 79 5.01 18.06 -25.56
N HIS A 80 4.82 17.34 -24.46
CA HIS A 80 4.01 16.12 -24.43
C HIS A 80 3.69 15.69 -22.98
N GLY A 81 2.72 14.79 -22.81
CA GLY A 81 2.34 14.22 -21.53
C GLY A 81 2.08 12.72 -21.63
N TYR A 82 2.24 12.03 -20.52
CA TYR A 82 1.89 10.62 -20.37
C TYR A 82 0.94 10.46 -19.20
N GLU A 83 -0.20 9.85 -19.47
CA GLU A 83 -1.22 9.59 -18.47
C GLU A 83 -1.28 8.08 -18.23
N CYS A 84 -1.45 7.71 -16.97
CA CYS A 84 -1.71 6.34 -16.56
C CYS A 84 -2.85 6.34 -15.56
N SER A 85 -3.64 5.28 -15.55
CA SER A 85 -4.71 5.12 -14.58
C SER A 85 -4.89 3.68 -14.15
N ILE A 86 -5.40 3.53 -12.93
CA ILE A 86 -5.89 2.28 -12.38
C ILE A 86 -7.27 2.52 -11.81
N ASP A 87 -8.21 1.64 -12.15
CA ASP A 87 -9.58 1.72 -11.65
C ASP A 87 -10.21 0.32 -11.49
N SER A 88 -11.49 0.30 -11.12
CA SER A 88 -12.24 -0.95 -10.91
C SER A 88 -12.26 -1.92 -12.10
N SER A 89 -12.10 -1.43 -13.34
CA SER A 89 -12.06 -2.27 -14.55
C SER A 89 -10.76 -3.09 -14.68
N ASP A 90 -9.72 -2.76 -13.91
CA ASP A 90 -8.49 -3.55 -13.83
C ASP A 90 -8.61 -4.76 -12.89
N GLU A 91 -9.79 -4.97 -12.30
CA GLU A 91 -10.09 -6.08 -11.37
C GLU A 91 -9.15 -6.10 -10.14
N PRO A 92 -9.07 -5.00 -9.38
CA PRO A 92 -8.19 -4.89 -8.23
C PRO A 92 -8.67 -5.77 -7.06
N LEU A 93 -7.73 -6.30 -6.31
CA LEU A 93 -7.94 -7.07 -5.08
C LEU A 93 -7.24 -6.36 -3.93
N ALA A 94 -7.87 -6.30 -2.75
CA ALA A 94 -7.25 -5.75 -1.55
C ALA A 94 -6.93 -6.83 -0.52
N GLU A 95 -5.71 -6.80 -0.01
CA GLU A 95 -5.24 -7.59 1.12
C GLU A 95 -4.99 -6.66 2.31
N VAL A 96 -5.46 -7.04 3.50
CA VAL A 96 -5.09 -6.36 4.74
C VAL A 96 -3.66 -6.78 5.11
N THR A 97 -2.85 -5.80 5.49
CA THR A 97 -1.46 -5.96 5.94
C THR A 97 -1.29 -5.33 7.32
N GLU A 98 -0.17 -5.61 7.99
CA GLU A 98 0.14 -5.01 9.31
C GLU A 98 0.11 -3.47 9.31
N LYS A 99 0.39 -2.83 8.16
CA LYS A 99 0.50 -1.36 8.04
C LYS A 99 -0.69 -0.72 7.32
N GLY A 100 -1.68 -1.48 6.88
CA GLY A 100 -2.78 -0.98 6.06
C GLY A 100 -3.16 -1.99 4.98
N TRP A 101 -3.04 -1.64 3.71
CA TRP A 101 -3.50 -2.48 2.59
C TRP A 101 -2.45 -2.69 1.51
N ARG A 102 -2.59 -3.80 0.79
CA ARG A 102 -1.96 -4.01 -0.51
C ARG A 102 -3.06 -4.21 -1.54
N ILE A 103 -3.09 -3.37 -2.57
CA ILE A 103 -3.91 -3.59 -3.76
C ILE A 103 -3.07 -4.31 -4.81
N SER A 104 -3.56 -5.42 -5.34
CA SER A 104 -2.99 -6.13 -6.49
C SER A 104 -4.05 -6.25 -7.59
N LEU A 105 -3.68 -6.76 -8.76
CA LEU A 105 -4.64 -7.07 -9.83
C LEU A 105 -4.88 -8.57 -9.89
N THR A 106 -6.12 -8.97 -10.18
CA THR A 106 -6.47 -10.38 -10.42
C THR A 106 -5.66 -10.96 -11.58
N ASP A 107 -5.59 -10.22 -12.70
CA ASP A 107 -4.75 -10.54 -13.84
C ASP A 107 -4.15 -9.25 -14.42
N ALA A 108 -2.90 -8.97 -14.06
CA ALA A 108 -2.20 -7.78 -14.52
C ALA A 108 -1.90 -7.78 -16.03
N ALA A 109 -1.82 -8.95 -16.67
CA ALA A 109 -1.60 -9.04 -18.11
C ALA A 109 -2.89 -8.74 -18.88
N ALA A 110 -4.03 -9.29 -18.43
CA ALA A 110 -5.34 -8.98 -19.01
C ALA A 110 -5.70 -7.49 -18.83
N ALA A 111 -5.48 -6.92 -17.63
CA ALA A 111 -5.68 -5.49 -17.39
C ALA A 111 -4.83 -4.64 -18.35
N ARG A 112 -3.54 -4.97 -18.50
CA ARG A 112 -2.65 -4.30 -19.46
C ARG A 112 -3.18 -4.35 -20.90
N GLN A 113 -3.65 -5.51 -21.35
CA GLN A 113 -4.20 -5.67 -22.70
C GLN A 113 -5.47 -4.85 -22.90
N ARG A 114 -6.37 -4.80 -21.91
CA ARG A 114 -7.56 -3.93 -21.93
C ARG A 114 -7.20 -2.45 -22.08
N ARG A 115 -6.06 -2.05 -21.51
CA ARG A 115 -5.49 -0.70 -21.63
C ARG A 115 -4.72 -0.45 -22.94
N GLY A 116 -4.62 -1.44 -23.83
CA GLY A 116 -4.00 -1.29 -25.15
C GLY A 116 -2.47 -1.39 -25.16
N TYR A 117 -1.85 -1.88 -24.09
CA TYR A 117 -0.40 -2.08 -24.01
C TYR A 117 -0.05 -3.56 -24.28
N ASP A 118 0.91 -3.83 -25.17
CA ASP A 118 1.33 -5.21 -25.51
C ASP A 118 2.62 -5.66 -24.80
N THR A 119 3.21 -4.78 -23.99
CA THR A 119 4.57 -4.99 -23.49
C THR A 119 4.61 -6.15 -22.49
N ALA A 120 5.59 -7.05 -22.64
CA ALA A 120 5.77 -8.22 -21.78
C ALA A 120 6.50 -7.91 -20.46
N ARG A 121 6.55 -6.65 -20.02
CA ARG A 121 7.26 -6.27 -18.78
C ARG A 121 6.38 -6.45 -17.56
N SER A 122 6.96 -7.02 -16.50
CA SER A 122 6.42 -7.22 -15.15
C SER A 122 4.98 -7.76 -15.11
N SER A 123 4.80 -9.01 -14.70
CA SER A 123 3.49 -9.59 -14.44
C SER A 123 2.82 -9.05 -13.16
N GLN A 124 3.49 -8.16 -12.42
CA GLN A 124 3.04 -7.74 -11.09
C GLN A 124 2.70 -6.25 -11.08
N CYS A 125 1.49 -5.97 -10.58
CA CYS A 125 1.05 -4.65 -10.14
C CYS A 125 0.69 -4.77 -8.65
N SER A 126 1.29 -3.89 -7.84
CA SER A 126 0.97 -3.79 -6.42
C SER A 126 0.98 -2.32 -6.00
N ILE A 127 -0.01 -1.88 -5.23
CA ILE A 127 -0.03 -0.58 -4.57
C ILE A 127 -0.10 -0.83 -3.08
N ARG A 128 0.96 -0.48 -2.35
CA ARG A 128 0.94 -0.53 -0.89
C ARG A 128 0.41 0.78 -0.33
N LEU A 129 -0.53 0.66 0.59
CA LEU A 129 -1.20 1.74 1.28
C LEU A 129 -0.89 1.58 2.77
N GLU A 130 0.12 2.31 3.24
CA GLU A 130 0.59 2.26 4.62
C GLU A 130 0.02 3.46 5.38
N ARG A 131 -0.84 3.20 6.38
CA ARG A 131 -1.48 4.24 7.18
C ARG A 131 -0.78 4.40 8.53
N ASP A 132 -0.39 5.62 8.83
CA ASP A 132 0.14 6.03 10.14
C ASP A 132 -0.61 7.29 10.62
N GLY A 133 -1.60 7.06 11.49
CA GLY A 133 -2.54 8.11 11.92
C GLY A 133 -3.30 8.72 10.73
N GLU A 134 -3.00 10.00 10.46
CA GLU A 134 -3.57 10.80 9.37
C GLU A 134 -2.73 10.73 8.09
N GLN A 135 -1.54 10.15 8.13
CA GLN A 135 -0.69 10.02 6.95
C GLN A 135 -0.98 8.70 6.25
N LEU A 136 -1.19 8.77 4.94
CA LEU A 136 -1.26 7.64 4.04
C LEU A 136 -0.04 7.68 3.13
N ARG A 137 0.87 6.72 3.29
CA ARG A 137 1.98 6.52 2.37
C ARG A 137 1.57 5.53 1.28
N ILE A 138 1.71 5.95 0.03
CA ILE A 138 1.29 5.22 -1.17
C ILE A 138 2.55 4.84 -1.94
N LYS A 139 2.76 3.53 -2.12
CA LYS A 139 3.92 2.98 -2.82
C LYS A 139 3.46 2.08 -3.97
N PRO A 140 3.35 2.62 -5.19
CA PRO A 140 2.97 1.86 -6.36
C PRO A 140 4.16 1.06 -6.93
N SER A 141 3.82 -0.07 -7.52
CA SER A 141 4.71 -0.85 -8.39
C SER A 141 3.85 -1.45 -9.49
N CYS A 142 3.29 -0.60 -10.36
CA CYS A 142 2.39 -0.99 -11.45
C CYS A 142 2.88 -0.52 -12.82
N PRO A 143 4.14 -0.82 -13.22
CA PRO A 143 4.64 -0.42 -14.53
C PRO A 143 3.82 -1.05 -15.67
N SER A 144 3.14 -2.17 -15.40
CA SER A 144 2.33 -2.90 -16.37
C SER A 144 1.11 -2.15 -16.88
N LEU A 145 0.56 -1.19 -16.13
CA LEU A 145 -0.64 -0.45 -16.57
C LEU A 145 -0.30 0.82 -17.37
N CYS A 146 0.99 1.15 -17.50
CA CYS A 146 1.45 2.42 -18.05
C CYS A 146 2.39 2.23 -19.26
N GLY A 147 2.29 1.08 -19.94
CA GLY A 147 3.15 0.74 -21.08
C GLY A 147 4.62 0.53 -20.68
N SER A 148 5.51 1.42 -21.15
CA SER A 148 6.96 1.35 -20.91
C SER A 148 7.48 2.41 -19.93
N ARG A 149 6.59 3.22 -19.35
CA ARG A 149 6.96 4.44 -18.61
C ARG A 149 6.72 4.28 -17.12
N ASN A 150 7.62 4.85 -16.32
CA ASN A 150 7.39 5.01 -14.90
C ASN A 150 6.27 6.04 -14.71
N ASN A 151 5.13 5.59 -14.19
CA ASN A 151 3.99 6.39 -13.79
C ASN A 151 3.46 5.80 -12.47
N PHE A 152 2.65 6.57 -11.75
CA PHE A 152 2.39 6.41 -10.32
C PHE A 152 3.64 6.69 -9.50
N SER A 153 3.75 7.91 -9.01
CA SER A 153 4.82 8.27 -8.07
C SER A 153 4.52 7.69 -6.69
N ALA A 154 5.57 7.40 -5.92
CA ALA A 154 5.38 7.21 -4.49
C ALA A 154 5.03 8.57 -3.87
N LEU A 155 4.05 8.60 -2.98
CA LEU A 155 3.67 9.83 -2.30
C LEU A 155 3.06 9.56 -0.93
N THR A 156 3.20 10.52 -0.03
CA THR A 156 2.53 10.57 1.25
C THR A 156 1.44 11.63 1.22
N VAL A 157 0.24 11.28 1.67
CA VAL A 157 -0.93 12.17 1.74
C VAL A 157 -1.37 12.31 3.18
N ASN A 158 -1.60 13.54 3.65
CA ASN A 158 -2.34 13.75 4.88
C ASN A 158 -3.85 13.65 4.57
N LEU A 159 -4.51 12.62 5.10
CA LEU A 159 -5.91 12.29 4.85
C LEU A 159 -6.91 13.35 5.32
N GLN A 160 -6.52 14.20 6.27
CA GLN A 160 -7.38 15.27 6.78
C GLN A 160 -7.31 16.54 5.92
N THR A 161 -6.11 16.90 5.48
CA THR A 161 -5.84 18.17 4.77
C THR A 161 -5.78 17.99 3.25
N GLY A 162 -5.57 16.76 2.77
CA GLY A 162 -5.32 16.45 1.36
C GLY A 162 -3.95 16.90 0.85
N ILE A 163 -3.08 17.44 1.73
CA ILE A 163 -1.72 17.87 1.36
C ILE A 163 -0.89 16.63 1.05
N CYS A 164 -0.14 16.70 -0.05
CA CYS A 164 0.70 15.60 -0.51
C CYS A 164 2.17 15.97 -0.54
N HIS A 165 3.01 14.97 -0.35
CA HIS A 165 4.44 15.02 -0.57
C HIS A 165 4.84 13.83 -1.45
N TYR A 166 5.52 14.11 -2.56
CA TYR A 166 6.05 13.05 -3.42
C TYR A 166 7.32 12.48 -2.77
N ASP A 167 7.34 11.17 -2.54
CA ASP A 167 8.49 10.46 -1.96
C ASP A 167 9.56 10.28 -3.07
N GLU A 168 10.83 10.55 -2.74
CA GLU A 168 12.00 10.41 -3.63
C GLU A 168 12.31 8.95 -4.01
#